data_AF-A0A0K2UEP0-F1
#
_entry.id   AF-A0A0K2UEP0-F1
#
_cell.length_a   1.000
_cell.length_b   1.000
_cell.length_c   1.000
_cell.angle_alpha   90.00
_cell.angle_beta   90.00
_cell.angle_gamma   90.00
#
_symmetry.space_group_name_H-M   'P 1'
#
loop_
_entity.id
_entity.type
_entity.pdbx_description
1 polymer ?
#
loop_
_entity_poly.entity_id
_entity_poly.type
_entity_poly.pdbx_seq_one_letter_code
_entity_poly.pdbx_strand_id
1 'polypeptide(L)'
;MSEARDSSANVLSTYINHGFNTTFSVGFDVKFYRRTLSYIFYYIAPNQLIVSFTWLSFLIPLENIPGRLGILLVSMLLIRDYPYSFTSDYTALGIWSLLCRLQIMICIIGYMIIIKLNSKLEVEDASPQYTTNTTQRNGGLIRFSTIENESFDKRAKMDQIIYKIENKGIVLLPLLSVFVNIGFWIHFLVA
;
A
#
# COMPACT_ATOMS: atom_id res chain seq x y z
N MET A 1 -33.24 51.82 -26.52
CA MET A 1 -31.79 51.92 -26.18
C MET A 1 -31.09 50.58 -26.45
N SER A 2 -31.32 49.98 -27.63
CA SER A 2 -30.75 48.67 -28.04
C SER A 2 -30.18 48.68 -29.46
N GLU A 3 -30.48 49.69 -30.28
CA GLU A 3 -30.12 49.72 -31.72
C GLU A 3 -28.74 50.30 -32.03
N ALA A 4 -28.11 51.02 -31.09
CA ALA A 4 -26.81 51.66 -31.33
C ALA A 4 -25.59 50.73 -31.11
N ARG A 5 -25.78 49.58 -30.45
CA ARG A 5 -24.69 48.67 -30.05
C ARG A 5 -24.47 47.52 -31.07
N ASP A 6 -25.49 47.15 -31.84
CA ASP A 6 -25.37 46.15 -32.91
C ASP A 6 -24.74 46.71 -34.19
N SER A 7 -24.90 48.00 -34.45
CA SER A 7 -24.26 48.67 -35.59
C SER A 7 -22.72 48.72 -35.44
N SER A 8 -22.21 48.88 -34.23
CA SER A 8 -20.77 48.91 -33.97
C SER A 8 -20.11 47.52 -34.03
N ALA A 9 -20.83 46.44 -33.69
CA ALA A 9 -20.33 45.06 -33.78
C ALA A 9 -20.24 44.55 -35.24
N ASN A 10 -21.20 44.92 -36.08
CA ASN A 10 -21.21 44.53 -37.50
C ASN A 10 -20.23 45.34 -38.36
N VAL A 11 -19.92 46.58 -37.96
CA VAL A 11 -18.88 47.37 -38.63
C VAL A 11 -17.48 46.85 -38.26
N LEU A 12 -17.25 46.47 -36.99
CA LEU A 12 -15.99 45.83 -36.57
C LEU A 12 -15.75 44.48 -37.24
N SER A 13 -16.77 43.64 -37.43
CA SER A 13 -16.62 42.34 -38.11
C SER A 13 -16.35 42.48 -39.62
N THR A 14 -16.79 43.58 -40.23
CA THR A 14 -16.60 43.87 -41.66
C THR A 14 -15.21 44.45 -41.96
N TYR A 15 -14.64 45.28 -41.07
CA TYR A 15 -13.26 45.79 -41.25
C TYR A 15 -12.17 44.73 -41.08
N ILE A 16 -12.43 43.67 -40.30
CA ILE A 16 -11.48 42.57 -40.10
C ILE A 16 -11.39 41.65 -41.34
N ASN A 17 -12.47 41.54 -42.12
CA ASN A 17 -12.53 40.60 -43.25
C ASN A 17 -12.03 41.16 -44.59
N HIS A 18 -11.97 42.48 -44.78
CA HIS A 18 -11.63 43.07 -46.10
C HIS A 18 -10.23 43.70 -46.19
N GLY A 19 -9.48 43.79 -45.10
CA GLY A 19 -8.32 44.69 -45.00
C GLY A 19 -6.96 44.08 -44.70
N PHE A 20 -6.80 42.78 -44.40
CA PHE A 20 -5.48 42.27 -44.02
C PHE A 20 -5.29 40.77 -44.24
N ASN A 21 -5.24 40.34 -45.50
CA ASN A 21 -4.75 39.01 -45.89
C ASN A 21 -3.22 38.88 -45.77
N THR A 22 -2.62 39.30 -44.65
CA THR A 22 -1.22 38.98 -44.27
C THR A 22 -1.00 39.08 -42.76
N THR A 23 -1.81 38.40 -41.93
CA THR A 23 -1.40 38.15 -40.54
C THR A 23 -0.28 37.11 -40.54
N PHE A 24 0.96 37.60 -40.60
CA PHE A 24 2.16 36.78 -40.45
C PHE A 24 2.26 36.31 -38.99
N SER A 25 1.72 35.13 -38.70
CA SER A 25 1.81 34.50 -37.38
C SER A 25 3.18 33.81 -37.27
N VAL A 26 4.11 34.47 -36.59
CA VAL A 26 5.40 33.87 -36.21
C VAL A 26 5.21 33.18 -34.87
N GLY A 27 4.93 31.88 -34.91
CA GLY A 27 4.93 31.04 -33.72
C GLY A 27 6.32 30.50 -33.45
N PHE A 28 6.77 30.58 -32.19
CA PHE A 28 7.98 29.89 -31.74
C PHE A 28 7.56 28.68 -30.89
N ASP A 29 7.99 27.48 -31.28
CA ASP A 29 7.77 26.27 -30.49
C ASP A 29 8.88 26.15 -29.44
N VAL A 30 8.57 26.49 -28.18
CA VAL A 30 9.49 26.24 -27.06
C VAL A 30 9.20 24.87 -26.48
N LYS A 31 10.08 23.92 -26.79
CA LYS A 31 10.07 22.62 -26.14
C LYS A 31 10.68 22.74 -24.75
N PHE A 32 9.83 22.94 -23.75
CA PHE A 32 10.23 22.86 -22.35
C PHE A 32 10.43 21.39 -21.96
N TYR A 33 11.66 21.01 -21.64
CA TYR A 33 11.93 19.70 -21.06
C TYR A 33 11.86 19.79 -19.53
N ARG A 34 11.00 18.98 -18.91
CA ARG A 34 10.85 18.98 -17.45
C ARG A 34 12.04 18.23 -16.82
N ARG A 35 12.70 18.85 -15.83
CA ARG A 35 13.76 18.18 -15.06
C ARG A 35 13.16 17.17 -14.09
N THR A 36 12.96 15.94 -14.54
CA THR A 36 12.30 14.85 -13.78
C THR A 36 13.13 14.40 -12.58
N LEU A 37 14.45 14.60 -12.62
CA LEU A 37 15.39 14.11 -11.60
C LEU A 37 15.11 14.68 -10.19
N SER A 38 14.81 15.97 -10.08
CA SER A 38 14.48 16.59 -8.79
C SER A 38 13.18 16.01 -8.22
N TYR A 39 12.18 15.73 -9.05
CA TYR A 39 10.92 15.14 -8.60
C TYR A 39 11.10 13.71 -8.06
N ILE A 40 12.02 12.93 -8.62
CA ILE A 40 12.32 11.58 -8.13
C ILE A 40 12.86 11.63 -6.68
N PHE A 41 13.82 12.51 -6.40
CA PHE A 41 14.41 12.61 -5.06
C PHE A 41 13.43 13.13 -4.00
N TYR A 42 12.56 14.08 -4.34
CA TYR A 42 11.65 14.68 -3.36
C TYR A 42 10.37 13.88 -3.13
N TYR A 43 9.91 13.09 -4.10
CA TYR A 43 8.61 12.40 -4.01
C TYR A 43 8.72 10.88 -4.03
N ILE A 44 9.55 10.32 -4.92
CA ILE A 44 9.64 8.87 -5.10
C ILE A 44 10.51 8.22 -4.02
N ALA A 45 11.67 8.81 -3.73
CA ALA A 45 12.60 8.30 -2.72
C ALA A 45 11.99 8.19 -1.30
N PRO A 46 11.34 9.22 -0.72
CA PRO A 46 10.76 9.10 0.61
C PRO A 46 9.63 8.06 0.67
N ASN A 47 8.77 7.98 -0.36
CA ASN A 47 7.69 6.99 -0.39
C ASN A 47 8.23 5.54 -0.42
N GLN A 48 9.30 5.28 -1.18
CA GLN A 48 9.93 3.96 -1.23
C GLN A 48 10.67 3.59 0.05
N LEU A 49 11.29 4.58 0.72
CA LEU A 49 11.87 4.35 2.04
C LEU A 49 10.78 3.95 3.05
N ILE A 50 9.61 4.60 3.02
CA ILE A 50 8.48 4.24 3.89
C ILE A 50 8.03 2.81 3.63
N VAL A 51 7.82 2.43 2.37
CA VAL A 51 7.48 1.03 1.99
C VAL A 51 8.55 0.07 2.50
N SER A 52 9.83 0.46 2.45
CA SER A 52 10.95 -0.33 2.94
C SER A 52 10.89 -0.58 4.45
N PHE A 53 10.61 0.45 5.24
CA PHE A 53 10.40 0.32 6.68
C PHE A 53 9.20 -0.57 7.02
N THR A 54 8.19 -0.60 6.14
CA THR A 54 6.96 -1.37 6.35
C THR A 54 7.24 -2.88 6.38
N TRP A 55 8.06 -3.40 5.44
CA TRP A 55 8.42 -4.82 5.46
C TRP A 55 9.61 -5.13 6.39
N LEU A 56 10.44 -4.14 6.71
CA LEU A 56 11.46 -4.27 7.76
C LEU A 56 10.84 -4.50 9.15
N SER A 57 9.59 -4.05 9.37
CA SER A 57 8.81 -4.36 10.59
C SER A 57 8.69 -5.86 10.86
N PHE A 58 8.72 -6.72 9.83
CA PHE A 58 8.70 -8.18 10.00
C PHE A 58 10.01 -8.76 10.55
N LEU A 59 11.10 -7.99 10.57
CA LEU A 59 12.38 -8.43 11.12
C LEU A 59 12.42 -8.33 12.66
N ILE A 60 11.68 -7.40 13.25
CA ILE A 60 11.59 -7.22 14.71
C ILE A 60 10.79 -8.40 15.26
N PRO A 61 11.16 -9.14 16.32
CA PRO A 61 10.41 -10.30 16.85
C PRO A 61 9.02 -9.95 17.44
N LEU A 62 8.10 -10.93 17.51
CA LEU A 62 6.67 -10.77 17.88
C LEU A 62 6.43 -10.27 19.31
N GLU A 63 7.44 -10.35 20.17
CA GLU A 63 7.35 -10.02 21.59
C GLU A 63 6.91 -8.55 21.81
N ASN A 64 7.17 -7.68 20.84
CA ASN A 64 6.76 -6.27 20.84
C ASN A 64 5.62 -6.00 19.83
N ILE A 65 4.48 -6.65 20.04
CA ILE A 65 3.21 -6.43 19.31
C ILE A 65 2.88 -4.93 19.09
N PRO A 66 2.97 -4.03 20.10
CA PRO A 66 2.64 -2.61 19.89
C PRO A 66 3.65 -1.88 18.99
N GLY A 67 4.92 -2.29 19.01
CA GLY A 67 5.98 -1.66 18.21
C GLY A 67 5.80 -1.90 16.71
N ARG A 68 5.51 -3.15 16.32
CA ARG A 68 5.28 -3.54 14.92
C ARG A 68 4.06 -2.86 14.32
N LEU A 69 2.95 -2.81 15.08
CA LEU A 69 1.71 -2.14 14.67
C LEU A 69 1.92 -0.63 14.49
N GLY A 70 2.67 0.01 15.41
CA GLY A 70 3.01 1.42 15.32
C GLY A 70 3.74 1.77 14.01
N ILE A 71 4.77 1.00 13.64
CA ILE A 71 5.53 1.22 12.41
C ILE A 71 4.63 1.05 11.16
N LEU A 72 3.78 0.02 11.14
CA LEU A 72 2.86 -0.25 10.04
C LEU A 72 1.85 0.90 9.84
N LEU A 73 1.23 1.35 10.93
CA LEU A 73 0.25 2.43 10.90
C LEU A 73 0.91 3.77 10.56
N VAL A 74 2.03 4.11 11.18
CA VAL A 74 2.76 5.34 10.87
C VAL A 74 3.18 5.36 9.41
N SER A 75 3.65 4.24 8.85
CA SER A 75 4.00 4.15 7.42
C SER A 75 2.81 4.40 6.51
N MET A 76 1.62 3.89 6.86
CA MET A 76 0.38 4.17 6.12
C MET A 76 0.02 5.65 6.15
N LEU A 77 0.16 6.30 7.30
CA LEU A 77 -0.18 7.72 7.50
C LEU A 77 0.85 8.67 6.85
N LEU A 78 2.12 8.25 6.81
CA LEU A 78 3.23 9.09 6.35
C LEU A 78 3.29 9.21 4.82
N ILE A 79 2.68 8.27 4.08
CA ILE A 79 2.59 8.35 2.62
C ILE A 79 1.78 9.59 2.23
N ARG A 80 2.39 10.44 1.39
CA ARG A 80 1.75 11.63 0.85
C ARG A 80 0.63 11.27 -0.14
N ASP A 81 -0.57 11.79 0.11
CA ASP A 81 -1.66 11.79 -0.85
C ASP A 81 -1.37 12.68 -2.05
N TYR A 82 -1.64 12.16 -3.25
CA TYR A 82 -1.63 12.93 -4.47
C TYR A 82 -3.08 13.04 -4.98
N PRO A 83 -3.59 14.25 -5.28
CA PRO A 83 -4.95 14.40 -5.75
C PRO A 83 -5.12 13.65 -7.08
N TYR A 84 -6.08 12.72 -7.10
CA TYR A 84 -6.50 12.03 -8.32
C TYR A 84 -7.50 12.95 -9.02
N SER A 85 -7.14 13.51 -10.18
CA SER A 85 -8.12 14.17 -11.02
C SER A 85 -8.91 13.09 -11.74
N PHE A 86 -10.19 12.92 -11.42
CA PHE A 86 -11.09 11.97 -12.09
C PHE A 86 -11.40 12.34 -13.55
N THR A 87 -10.86 13.47 -14.01
CA THR A 87 -10.99 13.99 -15.36
C THR A 87 -9.71 13.69 -16.13
N SER A 88 -9.71 12.55 -16.82
CA SER A 88 -8.90 12.21 -18.00
C SER A 88 -7.40 11.89 -17.84
N ASP A 89 -6.65 12.58 -16.97
CA ASP A 89 -5.19 12.45 -16.95
C ASP A 89 -4.68 11.90 -15.61
N TYR A 90 -4.45 10.59 -15.57
CA TYR A 90 -3.76 9.97 -14.45
C TYR A 90 -2.31 10.44 -14.41
N THR A 91 -1.97 11.24 -13.40
CA THR A 91 -0.56 11.60 -13.16
C THR A 91 0.22 10.35 -12.74
N ALA A 92 1.35 10.07 -13.39
CA ALA A 92 2.22 8.93 -13.07
C ALA A 92 2.59 8.86 -11.57
N LEU A 93 2.74 10.02 -10.91
CA LEU A 93 2.98 10.13 -9.47
C LEU A 93 1.81 9.64 -8.62
N GLY A 94 0.57 9.83 -9.08
CA GLY A 94 -0.63 9.34 -8.41
C GLY A 94 -0.71 7.82 -8.45
N ILE A 95 -0.45 7.22 -9.62
CA ILE A 95 -0.39 5.76 -9.77
C ILE A 95 0.71 5.16 -8.89
N TRP A 96 1.90 5.79 -8.88
CA TRP A 96 3.00 5.37 -8.03
C TRP A 96 2.66 5.40 -6.53
N SER A 97 2.06 6.50 -6.05
CA SER A 97 1.66 6.63 -4.64
C SER A 97 0.59 5.59 -4.26
N LEU A 98 -0.34 5.30 -5.17
CA LEU A 98 -1.38 4.28 -4.98
C LEU A 98 -0.78 2.87 -4.86
N LEU A 99 0.19 2.52 -5.71
CA LEU A 99 0.90 1.23 -5.61
C LEU A 99 1.64 1.08 -4.29
N CYS A 100 2.36 2.12 -3.85
CA CYS A 100 3.03 2.12 -2.55
C CYS A 100 2.03 1.91 -1.40
N ARG A 101 0.88 2.56 -1.46
CA ARG A 101 -0.18 2.41 -0.45
C ARG A 101 -0.79 1.02 -0.43
N LEU A 102 -1.06 0.42 -1.60
CA LEU A 102 -1.57 -0.95 -1.69
C LEU A 102 -0.59 -1.95 -1.07
N GLN A 103 0.71 -1.75 -1.28
CA GLN A 103 1.73 -2.60 -0.67
C GLN A 103 1.71 -2.52 0.87
N ILE A 104 1.56 -1.33 1.44
CA ILE A 104 1.42 -1.15 2.89
C ILE A 104 0.14 -1.84 3.39
N MET A 105 -0.98 -1.73 2.66
CA MET A 105 -2.22 -2.42 3.00
C MET A 105 -2.05 -3.94 3.05
N ILE A 106 -1.31 -4.53 2.11
CA ILE A 106 -1.00 -5.97 2.12
C ILE A 106 -0.20 -6.35 3.37
N CYS A 107 0.79 -5.54 3.77
CA CYS A 107 1.55 -5.75 5.01
C CYS A 107 0.64 -5.73 6.26
N ILE A 108 -0.27 -4.75 6.35
CA ILE A 108 -1.22 -4.64 7.47
C ILE A 108 -2.14 -5.86 7.52
N ILE A 109 -2.67 -6.30 6.39
CA ILE A 109 -3.54 -7.49 6.33
C ILE A 109 -2.76 -8.74 6.78
N GLY A 110 -1.53 -8.92 6.30
CA GLY A 110 -0.66 -10.01 6.74
C GLY A 110 -0.43 -10.00 8.25
N TYR A 111 -0.22 -8.81 8.83
CA TYR A 111 -0.05 -8.64 10.26
C TYR A 111 -1.33 -8.95 11.07
N MET A 112 -2.50 -8.52 10.57
CA MET A 112 -3.79 -8.82 11.20
C MET A 112 -4.08 -10.33 11.26
N ILE A 113 -3.65 -11.09 10.25
CA ILE A 113 -3.77 -12.55 10.25
C ILE A 113 -2.90 -13.17 11.37
N ILE A 114 -1.66 -12.69 11.52
CA ILE A 114 -0.74 -13.15 12.57
C ILE A 114 -1.32 -12.89 13.98
N ILE A 115 -1.84 -11.68 14.23
CA ILE A 115 -2.47 -11.38 15.53
C ILE A 115 -3.66 -12.29 15.79
N LYS A 116 -4.53 -12.52 14.81
CA LYS A 116 -5.70 -13.40 14.97
C LYS A 116 -5.32 -14.85 15.26
N LEU A 117 -4.20 -15.32 14.71
CA LEU A 117 -3.66 -16.65 15.02
C LEU A 117 -3.14 -16.69 16.46
N ASN A 118 -2.42 -15.65 16.89
CA ASN A 118 -1.88 -15.55 18.25
C ASN A 118 -2.99 -15.42 19.30
N SER A 119 -4.03 -14.61 19.07
CA SER A 119 -5.14 -14.45 20.01
C SER A 119 -5.94 -15.74 20.20
N LYS A 120 -5.99 -16.61 19.18
CA LYS A 120 -6.65 -17.91 19.29
C LYS A 120 -5.89 -18.85 20.23
N LEU A 121 -4.56 -18.77 20.27
CA LEU A 121 -3.74 -19.52 21.23
C LEU A 121 -4.04 -19.10 22.65
N GLU A 122 -4.06 -17.79 22.90
CA GLU A 122 -4.26 -17.26 24.25
C GLU A 122 -5.64 -17.62 24.83
N VAL A 123 -6.68 -17.65 23.99
CA VAL A 123 -8.03 -18.07 24.40
C VAL A 123 -8.11 -19.58 24.69
N GLU A 124 -7.37 -20.41 23.94
CA GLU A 124 -7.32 -21.86 24.19
C GLU A 124 -6.51 -22.18 25.46
N ASP A 125 -5.47 -21.40 25.76
CA ASP A 125 -4.70 -21.51 27.03
C ASP A 125 -5.52 -21.02 28.25
N ALA A 126 -6.34 -19.97 28.09
CA ALA A 126 -7.17 -19.41 29.16
C ALA A 126 -8.42 -20.24 29.46
N SER A 127 -8.84 -21.11 28.54
CA SER A 127 -9.87 -22.13 28.78
C SER A 127 -9.18 -23.48 29.00
N PRO A 128 -8.74 -23.81 30.24
CA PRO A 128 -8.28 -25.16 30.52
C PRO A 128 -9.41 -26.11 30.14
N GLN A 129 -9.20 -26.89 29.08
CA GLN A 129 -10.14 -27.89 28.61
C GLN A 129 -10.33 -28.92 29.72
N TYR A 130 -11.37 -28.73 30.52
CA TYR A 130 -12.01 -29.77 31.29
C TYR A 130 -12.85 -30.63 30.31
N THR A 131 -12.23 -31.16 29.26
CA THR A 131 -12.86 -32.18 28.40
C THR A 131 -12.80 -33.50 29.15
N THR A 132 -13.75 -33.66 30.09
CA THR A 132 -14.12 -34.96 30.66
C THR A 132 -14.75 -35.82 29.58
N ASN A 133 -13.93 -36.37 28.67
CA ASN A 133 -14.30 -37.58 27.94
C ASN A 133 -14.13 -38.74 28.91
N THR A 134 -14.98 -38.86 29.94
CA THR A 134 -14.91 -39.95 30.93
C THR A 134 -15.30 -41.27 30.27
N THR A 135 -14.35 -41.92 29.61
CA THR A 135 -14.42 -43.36 29.38
C THR A 135 -13.81 -44.00 30.62
N GLN A 136 -14.68 -44.31 31.57
CA GLN A 136 -14.36 -45.08 32.76
C GLN A 136 -13.94 -46.48 32.29
N ARG A 137 -12.64 -46.75 32.25
CA ARG A 137 -12.11 -48.11 32.13
C ARG A 137 -11.39 -48.42 33.43
N ASN A 138 -11.88 -49.47 34.08
CA ASN A 138 -11.42 -49.99 35.36
C ASN A 138 -9.89 -49.97 35.49
N GLY A 139 -9.39 -49.34 36.56
CA GLY A 139 -8.05 -49.56 37.11
C GLY A 139 -6.90 -48.95 36.32
N GLY A 140 -6.56 -47.69 36.60
CA GLY A 140 -5.28 -47.12 36.17
C GLY A 140 -5.26 -45.60 36.26
N LEU A 141 -4.39 -45.07 37.13
CA LEU A 141 -4.09 -43.64 37.29
C LEU A 141 -3.33 -43.12 36.06
N ILE A 142 -4.03 -42.90 34.94
CA ILE A 142 -3.44 -42.30 33.74
C ILE A 142 -4.48 -41.36 33.14
N ARG A 143 -4.45 -40.07 33.46
CA ARG A 143 -5.28 -39.11 32.71
C ARG A 143 -4.95 -37.62 32.76
N PHE A 144 -3.97 -37.18 33.53
CA PHE A 144 -3.59 -35.76 33.54
C PHE A 144 -2.49 -35.41 32.52
N SER A 145 -1.58 -36.33 32.21
CA SER A 145 -0.46 -36.05 31.29
C SER A 145 -0.85 -35.99 29.81
N THR A 146 -1.90 -36.71 29.37
CA THR A 146 -2.26 -36.77 27.95
C THR A 146 -2.88 -35.47 27.44
N ILE A 147 -3.65 -34.75 28.27
CA ILE A 147 -4.31 -33.50 27.88
C ILE A 147 -3.29 -32.36 27.80
N GLU A 148 -2.35 -32.30 28.75
CA GLU A 148 -1.25 -31.32 28.77
C GLU A 148 -0.30 -31.50 27.58
N ASN A 149 -0.03 -32.74 27.18
CA ASN A 149 0.80 -33.02 26.00
C ASN A 149 0.11 -32.63 24.68
N GLU A 150 -1.22 -32.73 24.58
CA GLU A 150 -1.95 -32.39 23.36
C GLU A 150 -2.06 -30.87 23.15
N SER A 151 -2.25 -30.09 24.22
CA SER A 151 -2.25 -28.63 24.16
C SER A 151 -0.84 -28.08 23.85
N PHE A 152 0.21 -28.66 24.44
CA PHE A 152 1.60 -28.25 24.17
C PHE A 152 2.01 -28.54 22.71
N ASP A 153 1.62 -29.69 22.16
CA ASP A 153 1.88 -30.05 20.76
C ASP A 153 1.12 -29.14 19.78
N LYS A 154 -0.14 -28.76 20.08
CA LYS A 154 -0.91 -27.79 19.28
C LYS A 154 -0.26 -26.41 19.27
N ARG A 155 0.19 -25.92 20.43
CA ARG A 155 0.89 -24.62 20.57
C ARG A 155 2.19 -24.62 19.78
N ALA A 156 3.01 -25.66 19.91
CA ALA A 156 4.24 -25.81 19.15
C ALA A 156 3.99 -25.85 17.63
N LYS A 157 2.93 -26.53 17.17
CA LYS A 157 2.55 -26.55 15.75
C LYS A 157 2.12 -25.17 15.23
N MET A 158 1.34 -24.42 16.01
CA MET A 158 0.91 -23.07 15.62
C MET A 158 2.05 -22.06 15.63
N ASP A 159 2.96 -22.13 16.60
CA ASP A 159 4.18 -21.31 16.62
C ASP A 159 5.04 -21.58 15.37
N GLN A 160 5.14 -22.85 14.95
CA GLN A 160 5.80 -23.19 13.69
C GLN A 160 5.09 -22.63 12.46
N ILE A 161 3.75 -22.57 12.45
CA ILE A 161 2.99 -21.97 11.35
C ILE A 161 3.23 -20.46 11.30
N ILE A 162 3.18 -19.78 12.44
CA ILE A 162 3.43 -18.34 12.55
C ILE A 162 4.85 -18.04 12.04
N TYR A 163 5.85 -18.77 12.52
CA TYR A 163 7.23 -18.63 12.06
C TYR A 163 7.38 -18.83 10.54
N LYS A 164 6.70 -19.84 9.96
CA LYS A 164 6.71 -20.06 8.51
C LYS A 164 6.06 -18.91 7.74
N ILE A 165 4.99 -18.33 8.27
CA ILE A 165 4.30 -17.18 7.65
C ILE A 165 5.22 -15.96 7.69
N GLU A 166 5.86 -15.68 8.82
CA GLU A 166 6.79 -14.56 8.97
C GLU A 166 8.01 -14.70 8.06
N ASN A 167 8.63 -15.88 8.02
CA ASN A 167 9.79 -16.13 7.17
C ASN A 167 9.47 -15.96 5.68
N LYS A 168 8.27 -16.40 5.26
CA LYS A 168 7.78 -16.15 3.90
C LYS A 168 7.48 -14.67 3.68
N GLY A 169 6.92 -13.96 4.67
CA GLY A 169 6.61 -12.53 4.60
C GLY A 169 7.87 -11.68 4.41
N ILE A 170 8.94 -11.98 5.12
CA ILE A 170 10.24 -11.29 5.02
C ILE A 170 10.80 -11.35 3.60
N VAL A 171 10.59 -12.45 2.88
CA VAL A 171 11.11 -12.62 1.51
C VAL A 171 10.11 -12.14 0.47
N LEU A 172 8.82 -12.47 0.61
CA LEU A 172 7.78 -12.20 -0.39
C LEU A 172 7.51 -10.69 -0.56
N LEU A 173 7.53 -9.92 0.52
CA LEU A 173 7.20 -8.50 0.52
C LEU A 173 8.24 -7.61 -0.19
N PRO A 174 9.55 -7.73 0.08
CA PRO A 174 10.54 -7.00 -0.71
C PRO A 174 10.57 -7.47 -2.17
N LEU A 175 10.33 -8.76 -2.45
CA LEU A 175 10.21 -9.26 -3.82
C LEU A 175 9.06 -8.59 -4.58
N LEU A 176 7.89 -8.47 -3.94
CA LEU A 176 6.75 -7.74 -4.49
C LEU A 176 7.09 -6.27 -4.72
N SER A 177 7.83 -5.64 -3.79
CA SER A 177 8.26 -4.24 -3.92
C SER A 177 9.16 -4.04 -5.13
N VAL A 178 10.16 -4.91 -5.29
CA VAL A 178 11.10 -4.88 -6.41
C VAL A 178 10.37 -5.14 -7.73
N PHE A 179 9.43 -6.09 -7.77
CA PHE A 179 8.64 -6.37 -8.97
C PHE A 179 7.81 -5.16 -9.41
N VAL A 180 7.11 -4.51 -8.47
CA VAL A 180 6.33 -3.30 -8.74
C VAL A 180 7.23 -2.14 -9.20
N ASN A 181 8.40 -1.99 -8.57
CA ASN A 181 9.38 -0.95 -8.91
C ASN A 181 9.90 -1.16 -10.35
N ILE A 182 10.33 -2.38 -10.69
CA ILE A 182 10.79 -2.73 -12.04
C ILE A 182 9.70 -2.50 -13.08
N GLY A 183 8.47 -2.97 -12.82
CA GLY A 183 7.35 -2.80 -13.75
C GLY A 183 7.03 -1.32 -14.01
N PHE A 184 7.06 -0.48 -12.97
CA PHE A 184 6.84 0.95 -13.11
C PHE A 184 7.94 1.64 -13.91
N TRP A 185 9.23 1.39 -13.62
CA TRP A 185 10.33 2.02 -14.35
C TRP A 185 10.36 1.58 -15.82
N ILE A 186 10.05 0.31 -16.12
CA ILE A 186 9.95 -0.17 -17.50
C ILE A 186 8.83 0.58 -18.23
N HIS A 187 7.64 0.67 -17.63
CA HIS A 187 6.54 1.43 -18.24
C HIS A 187 6.88 2.90 -18.44
N PHE A 188 7.57 3.53 -17.48
CA PHE A 188 7.94 4.95 -17.54
C PHE A 188 9.08 5.25 -18.52
N LEU A 189 9.99 4.30 -18.77
CA LEU A 189 11.08 4.47 -19.73
C LEU A 189 10.67 4.13 -21.17
N VAL A 190 9.67 3.27 -21.34
CA VAL A 190 9.17 2.83 -22.65
C VAL A 190 8.05 3.73 -23.17
N ALA A 191 7.21 4.30 -22.29
CA ALA A 191 6.13 5.23 -22.65
C ALA A 191 6.62 6.68 -22.68
#